data_AF-A0A7Y6YSH1-F1
#
_entry.id   AF-A0A7Y6YSH1-F1
#
_cell.length_a   1.000
_cell.length_b   1.000
_cell.length_c   1.000
_cell.angle_alpha   90.00
_cell.angle_beta   90.00
_cell.angle_gamma   90.00
#
_symmetry.space_group_name_H-M   'P 1'
#
loop_
_entity.id
_entity.type
_entity.pdbx_description
1 polymer ?
#
loop_
_entity_poly.entity_id
_entity_poly.type
_entity_poly.pdbx_seq_one_letter_code
_entity_poly.pdbx_strand_id
1 'polypeptide(L)'
;MHNEEHLIHEIKRELDWAASEVQRTEAEVMRLEVDFNKSMETADAQDVKRLTKEKEHLQERIGLNEAYGLQRRAAKRFYMISHVYDIASTGKSSEHIREQLSCFLYRSIDGVAENADQRDKLLELAEGLLAYFSGGHSDEADEAIREAWQNIEETLRHLGRK
;
A
#
# COMPACT_ATOMS: atom_id res chain seq x y z
N MET A 1 14.25 -11.90 17.57
CA MET A 1 14.13 -10.44 17.60
C MET A 1 13.15 -10.06 16.51
N HIS A 2 11.86 -10.00 16.83
CA HIS A 2 10.94 -9.22 15.99
C HIS A 2 11.32 -7.76 16.25
N ASN A 3 11.71 -7.03 15.21
CA ASN A 3 11.78 -5.58 15.31
C ASN A 3 10.34 -5.12 15.60
N GLU A 4 10.12 -4.61 16.81
CA GLU A 4 8.94 -3.83 17.22
C GLU A 4 8.94 -2.55 16.39
N GLU A 5 8.54 -2.67 15.13
CA GLU A 5 8.44 -1.52 14.22
C GLU A 5 7.01 -1.03 14.21
N HIS A 6 6.86 0.24 14.58
CA HIS A 6 5.59 0.95 14.55
C HIS A 6 4.93 0.85 13.17
N LEU A 7 3.60 0.85 13.14
CA LEU A 7 2.79 0.62 11.93
C LEU A 7 3.22 1.49 10.74
N ILE A 8 3.53 2.77 10.97
CA ILE A 8 3.98 3.68 9.91
C ILE A 8 5.31 3.25 9.28
N HIS A 9 6.24 2.70 10.06
CA HIS A 9 7.52 2.18 9.57
C HIS A 9 7.33 0.89 8.78
N GLU A 10 6.45 0.00 9.26
CA GLU A 10 6.11 -1.23 8.56
C GLU A 10 5.59 -0.95 7.15
N ILE A 11 4.66 0.00 7.02
CA ILE A 11 4.02 0.30 5.72
C ILE A 11 4.96 1.06 4.80
N LYS A 12 5.84 1.93 5.34
CA LYS A 12 6.92 2.52 4.55
C LYS A 12 7.83 1.43 3.98
N ARG A 13 8.24 0.47 4.79
CA ARG A 13 9.07 -0.65 4.37
C ARG A 13 8.38 -1.52 3.31
N GLU A 14 7.07 -1.72 3.43
CA GLU A 14 6.26 -2.40 2.41
C GLU A 14 6.33 -1.65 1.06
N LEU A 15 6.20 -0.31 1.08
CA LEU A 15 6.33 0.52 -0.11
C LEU A 15 7.75 0.46 -0.71
N ASP A 16 8.78 0.58 0.12
CA ASP A 16 10.18 0.52 -0.32
C ASP A 16 10.51 -0.86 -0.93
N TRP A 17 9.98 -1.93 -0.34
CA TRP A 17 10.10 -3.28 -0.88
C TRP A 17 9.39 -3.41 -2.23
N ALA A 18 8.15 -2.94 -2.35
CA ALA A 18 7.40 -3.01 -3.60
C ALA A 18 8.07 -2.19 -4.72
N ALA A 19 8.66 -1.03 -4.40
CA ALA A 19 9.42 -0.23 -5.34
C ALA A 19 10.70 -0.94 -5.79
N SER A 20 11.41 -1.59 -4.85
CA SER A 20 12.59 -2.40 -5.17
C SER A 20 12.25 -3.56 -6.09
N GLU A 21 11.05 -4.15 -5.92
CA GLU A 21 10.60 -5.24 -6.75
C GLU A 21 10.30 -4.81 -8.19
N VAL A 22 9.69 -3.64 -8.37
CA VAL A 22 9.54 -3.03 -9.70
C VAL A 22 10.90 -2.82 -10.36
N GLN A 23 11.87 -2.23 -9.65
CA GLN A 23 13.21 -2.01 -10.21
C GLN A 23 13.89 -3.33 -10.62
N ARG A 24 13.75 -4.38 -9.80
CA ARG A 24 14.29 -5.71 -10.10
C ARG A 24 13.66 -6.29 -11.36
N THR A 25 12.33 -6.21 -11.46
CA THR A 25 11.57 -6.74 -12.60
C THR A 25 11.85 -5.95 -13.88
N GLU A 26 11.96 -4.62 -13.82
CA GLU A 26 12.36 -3.77 -14.94
C GLU A 26 13.75 -4.14 -15.47
N ALA A 27 14.71 -4.35 -14.57
CA ALA A 27 16.06 -4.78 -14.95
C ALA A 27 16.08 -6.15 -15.63
N GLU A 28 15.19 -7.06 -15.22
CA GLU A 28 15.03 -8.38 -15.84
C GLU A 28 14.43 -8.29 -17.24
N VAL A 29 13.39 -7.45 -17.42
CA VAL A 29 12.83 -7.16 -18.76
C VAL A 29 13.90 -6.54 -19.66
N MET A 30 14.68 -5.59 -19.15
CA MET A 30 15.75 -4.95 -19.93
C MET A 30 16.83 -5.96 -20.33
N ARG A 31 17.21 -6.88 -19.45
CA ARG A 31 18.16 -7.95 -19.78
C ARG A 31 17.60 -8.87 -20.87
N LEU A 32 16.33 -9.26 -20.77
CA LEU A 32 15.66 -10.08 -21.78
C LEU A 32 15.65 -9.38 -23.15
N GLU A 33 15.39 -8.08 -23.18
CA GLU A 33 15.44 -7.28 -24.42
C GLU A 33 16.84 -7.27 -25.04
N VAL A 34 17.89 -7.12 -24.23
CA VAL A 34 19.28 -7.17 -24.70
C VAL A 34 19.63 -8.55 -25.26
N ASP A 35 19.28 -9.62 -24.56
CA ASP A 35 19.58 -10.99 -24.99
C ASP A 35 18.78 -11.39 -26.23
N PHE A 36 17.54 -10.92 -26.34
CA PHE A 36 16.70 -11.07 -27.52
C PHE A 36 17.32 -10.36 -28.74
N ASN A 37 17.72 -9.09 -28.59
CA ASN A 37 18.32 -8.32 -29.67
C ASN A 37 19.61 -8.98 -30.18
N LYS A 38 20.47 -9.48 -29.29
CA LYS A 38 21.66 -10.25 -29.67
C LYS A 38 21.32 -11.52 -30.45
N SER A 39 20.30 -12.25 -30.01
CA SER A 39 19.85 -13.48 -30.68
C SER A 39 19.27 -13.20 -32.07
N MET A 40 18.68 -12.01 -32.26
CA MET A 40 18.10 -11.56 -33.53
C MET A 40 19.15 -11.14 -34.57
N GLU A 41 20.34 -10.68 -34.15
CA GLU A 41 21.41 -10.24 -35.07
C GLU A 41 21.88 -11.34 -36.04
N THR A 42 21.73 -12.61 -35.65
CA THR A 42 22.16 -13.78 -36.44
C THR A 42 21.01 -14.68 -36.90
N ALA A 43 19.76 -14.28 -36.64
CA ALA A 43 18.58 -15.12 -36.86
C ALA A 43 18.05 -15.05 -38.30
N ASP A 44 17.53 -16.17 -38.81
CA ASP A 44 16.78 -16.20 -40.06
C ASP A 44 15.29 -15.85 -39.85
N ALA A 45 14.52 -15.70 -40.94
CA ALA A 45 13.12 -15.28 -40.86
C ALA A 45 12.19 -16.26 -40.09
N GLN A 46 12.54 -17.55 -40.01
CA GLN A 46 11.79 -18.51 -39.20
C GLN A 46 12.18 -18.40 -37.71
N ASP A 47 13.46 -18.21 -37.42
CA ASP A 47 13.97 -18.00 -36.07
C ASP A 47 13.42 -16.71 -35.44
N VAL A 48 13.30 -15.63 -36.21
CA VAL A 48 12.70 -14.36 -35.75
C VAL A 48 11.30 -14.60 -35.18
N LYS A 49 10.45 -15.35 -35.89
CA LYS A 49 9.07 -15.60 -35.46
C LYS A 49 9.00 -16.47 -34.20
N ARG A 50 9.92 -17.43 -34.06
CA ARG A 50 10.02 -18.28 -32.86
C ARG A 50 10.50 -17.47 -31.66
N LEU A 51 11.60 -16.74 -31.82
CA LEU A 51 12.19 -15.92 -30.77
C LEU A 51 11.21 -14.86 -30.27
N THR A 52 10.44 -14.21 -31.15
CA THR A 52 9.44 -13.21 -30.72
C THR A 52 8.38 -13.80 -29.81
N LYS A 53 7.88 -15.01 -30.13
CA LYS A 53 6.92 -15.71 -29.25
C LYS A 53 7.54 -16.12 -27.92
N GLU A 54 8.79 -16.57 -27.94
CA GLU A 54 9.54 -16.92 -26.72
C GLU A 54 9.72 -15.68 -25.84
N LYS A 55 10.05 -14.52 -26.44
CA LYS A 55 10.16 -13.23 -25.74
C LYS A 55 8.82 -12.81 -25.11
N GLU A 56 7.73 -12.84 -25.86
CA GLU A 56 6.40 -12.48 -25.33
C GLU A 56 6.03 -13.33 -24.11
N HIS A 57 6.22 -14.65 -24.19
CA HIS A 57 5.99 -15.54 -23.05
C HIS A 57 6.93 -15.29 -21.86
N LEU A 58 8.20 -14.94 -22.12
CA LEU A 58 9.15 -14.61 -21.06
C LEU A 58 8.78 -13.27 -20.40
N GLN A 59 8.33 -12.27 -21.15
CA GLN A 59 7.87 -10.99 -20.61
C GLN A 59 6.62 -11.15 -19.75
N GLU A 60 5.65 -11.95 -20.18
CA GLU A 60 4.48 -12.31 -19.36
C GLU A 60 4.90 -12.99 -18.05
N ARG A 61 5.87 -13.89 -18.10
CA ARG A 61 6.38 -14.60 -16.91
C ARG A 61 7.17 -13.72 -15.95
N ILE A 62 7.86 -12.69 -16.44
CA ILE A 62 8.63 -11.74 -15.60
C ILE A 62 7.68 -10.93 -14.70
N GLY A 63 6.42 -10.74 -15.11
CA GLY A 63 5.37 -10.25 -14.23
C GLY A 63 5.47 -8.75 -13.89
N LEU A 64 5.87 -7.92 -14.86
CA LEU A 64 6.03 -6.47 -14.64
C LEU A 64 4.72 -5.78 -14.26
N ASN A 65 3.60 -6.23 -14.81
CA ASN A 65 2.27 -5.68 -14.47
C ASN A 65 1.90 -5.99 -13.02
N GLU A 66 2.24 -7.18 -12.53
CA GLU A 66 2.03 -7.61 -11.16
C GLU A 66 2.89 -6.78 -10.20
N ALA A 67 4.15 -6.53 -10.55
CA ALA A 67 5.07 -5.69 -9.77
C ALA A 67 4.53 -4.24 -9.64
N TYR A 68 4.10 -3.61 -10.73
CA TYR A 68 3.46 -2.29 -10.66
C TYR A 68 2.14 -2.33 -9.87
N GLY A 69 1.36 -3.41 -10.01
CA GLY A 69 0.14 -3.62 -9.25
C GLY A 69 0.38 -3.67 -7.75
N LEU A 70 1.46 -4.34 -7.33
CA LEU A 70 1.93 -4.38 -5.95
C LEU A 70 2.36 -3.00 -5.45
N GLN A 71 3.23 -2.31 -6.19
CA GLN A 71 3.68 -0.96 -5.83
C GLN A 71 2.52 0.01 -5.68
N ARG A 72 1.53 -0.05 -6.59
CA ARG A 72 0.33 0.79 -6.52
C ARG A 72 -0.47 0.54 -5.24
N ARG A 73 -0.64 -0.72 -4.82
CA ARG A 73 -1.36 -1.06 -3.57
C ARG A 73 -0.59 -0.57 -2.35
N ALA A 74 0.72 -0.83 -2.29
CA ALA A 74 1.56 -0.37 -1.18
C ALA A 74 1.57 1.16 -1.07
N ALA A 75 1.67 1.88 -2.19
CA ALA A 75 1.63 3.34 -2.22
C ALA A 75 0.29 3.90 -1.73
N LYS A 76 -0.82 3.29 -2.12
CA LYS A 76 -2.16 3.68 -1.65
C LYS A 76 -2.29 3.49 -0.14
N ARG A 77 -1.83 2.35 0.38
CA ARG A 77 -1.85 2.05 1.82
C ARG A 77 -0.98 3.03 2.61
N PHE A 78 0.24 3.28 2.13
CA PHE A 78 1.16 4.26 2.73
C PHE A 78 0.56 5.67 2.77
N TYR A 79 -0.03 6.12 1.66
CA TYR A 79 -0.73 7.40 1.61
C TYR A 79 -1.84 7.49 2.66
N MET A 80 -2.68 6.46 2.77
CA MET A 80 -3.81 6.46 3.71
C MET A 80 -3.34 6.57 5.16
N ILE A 81 -2.39 5.72 5.58
CA ILE A 81 -1.86 5.75 6.95
C ILE A 81 -1.14 7.07 7.23
N SER A 82 -0.31 7.56 6.29
CA SER A 82 0.42 8.82 6.48
C SER A 82 -0.54 9.97 6.74
N HIS A 83 -1.67 10.01 6.02
CA HIS A 83 -2.67 11.05 6.22
C HIS A 83 -3.45 10.89 7.53
N VAL A 84 -3.72 9.65 7.96
CA VAL A 84 -4.30 9.36 9.29
C VAL A 84 -3.40 9.88 10.41
N TYR A 85 -2.08 9.66 10.29
CA TYR A 85 -1.09 10.18 11.24
C TYR A 85 -0.98 11.70 11.18
N ASP A 86 -1.07 12.30 10.00
CA ASP A 86 -1.09 13.76 9.81
C ASP A 86 -2.30 14.42 10.51
N ILE A 87 -3.50 13.87 10.31
CA ILE A 87 -4.72 14.28 11.01
C ILE A 87 -4.53 14.22 12.53
N ALA A 88 -3.97 13.13 13.04
CA ALA A 88 -3.74 12.95 14.47
C ALA A 88 -2.71 13.92 15.04
N SER A 89 -1.63 14.19 14.31
CA SER A 89 -0.54 15.06 14.75
C SER A 89 -0.98 16.52 15.00
N THR A 90 -2.07 16.94 14.35
CA THR A 90 -2.65 18.28 14.49
C THR A 90 -3.92 18.30 15.35
N GLY A 91 -4.41 17.11 15.73
CA GLY A 91 -5.66 16.93 16.45
C GLY A 91 -5.59 17.33 17.92
N LYS A 92 -6.68 17.91 18.44
CA LYS A 92 -6.76 18.38 19.84
C LYS A 92 -7.52 17.45 20.77
N SER A 93 -8.33 16.54 20.22
CA SER A 93 -9.14 15.56 20.94
C SER A 93 -9.48 14.40 20.04
N SER A 94 -9.84 13.26 20.63
CA SER A 94 -10.26 12.05 19.89
C SER A 94 -11.48 12.34 19.01
N GLU A 95 -12.47 13.09 19.50
CA GLU A 95 -13.63 13.49 18.69
C GLU A 95 -13.26 14.34 17.47
N HIS A 96 -12.33 15.30 17.62
CA HIS A 96 -11.89 16.11 16.48
C HIS A 96 -11.15 15.26 15.45
N ILE A 97 -10.26 14.37 15.90
CA ILE A 97 -9.53 13.44 15.02
C ILE A 97 -10.53 12.53 14.30
N ARG A 98 -11.48 11.93 15.02
CA ARG A 98 -12.54 11.07 14.47
C ARG A 98 -13.35 11.77 13.37
N GLU A 99 -13.76 13.03 13.57
CA GLU A 99 -14.49 13.80 12.55
C GLU A 99 -13.68 13.98 11.25
N GLN A 100 -12.39 14.29 11.39
CA GLN A 100 -11.49 14.44 10.24
C GLN A 100 -11.27 13.10 9.53
N LEU A 101 -11.05 12.01 10.31
CA LEU A 101 -10.91 10.66 9.77
C LEU A 101 -12.18 10.21 9.03
N SER A 102 -13.36 10.52 9.56
CA SER A 102 -14.65 10.23 8.91
C SER A 102 -14.76 10.94 7.54
N CYS A 103 -14.36 12.21 7.50
CA CYS A 103 -14.33 12.99 6.26
C CYS A 103 -13.37 12.41 5.22
N PHE A 104 -12.21 11.94 5.66
CA PHE A 104 -11.20 11.35 4.78
C PHE A 104 -11.59 9.95 4.29
N LEU A 105 -11.96 9.05 5.21
CA LEU A 105 -12.12 7.63 4.95
C LEU A 105 -13.49 7.26 4.38
N TYR A 106 -14.57 7.97 4.73
CA TYR A 106 -15.93 7.57 4.35
C TYR A 106 -16.66 8.59 3.48
N ARG A 107 -16.50 9.89 3.70
CA ARG A 107 -17.24 10.91 2.90
C ARG A 107 -16.90 10.91 1.41
N SER A 108 -15.73 10.40 1.04
CA SER A 108 -15.33 10.24 -0.36
C SER A 108 -15.99 9.04 -1.05
N ILE A 109 -16.80 8.23 -0.35
CA ILE A 109 -17.34 6.98 -0.89
C ILE A 109 -18.75 7.12 -1.45
N ASP A 110 -19.70 7.89 -0.91
CA ASP A 110 -21.03 8.10 -1.57
C ASP A 110 -21.96 9.10 -0.84
N GLY A 111 -21.43 10.06 -0.05
CA GLY A 111 -22.28 10.99 0.71
C GLY A 111 -23.16 10.32 1.79
N VAL A 112 -22.93 9.04 2.07
CA VAL A 112 -23.56 8.30 3.16
C VAL A 112 -22.94 8.73 4.49
N ALA A 113 -23.79 9.14 5.42
CA ALA A 113 -23.36 9.44 6.79
C ALA A 113 -22.77 8.18 7.45
N GLU A 114 -21.73 8.35 8.26
CA GLU A 114 -21.17 7.26 9.07
C GLU A 114 -22.30 6.58 9.88
N ASN A 115 -22.31 5.25 9.91
CA ASN A 115 -23.18 4.51 10.82
C ASN A 115 -22.54 4.40 12.22
N ALA A 116 -23.29 3.90 13.21
CA ALA A 116 -22.80 3.80 14.59
C ALA A 116 -21.52 2.95 14.72
N ASP A 117 -21.48 1.79 14.04
CA ASP A 117 -20.30 0.90 14.03
C ASP A 117 -19.05 1.57 13.44
N GLN A 118 -19.20 2.29 12.32
CA GLN A 118 -18.12 3.05 11.71
C GLN A 118 -17.64 4.18 12.62
N ARG A 119 -18.56 4.85 13.31
CA ARG A 119 -18.24 5.90 14.26
C ARG A 119 -17.41 5.35 15.43
N ASP A 120 -17.80 4.21 15.98
CA ASP A 120 -17.12 3.58 17.12
C ASP A 120 -15.69 3.15 16.73
N LYS A 121 -15.52 2.47 15.59
CA LYS A 121 -14.20 2.10 15.05
C LYS A 121 -13.29 3.30 14.80
N LEU A 122 -13.85 4.40 14.29
CA LEU A 122 -13.09 5.64 14.09
C LEU A 122 -12.69 6.28 15.42
N LEU A 123 -13.53 6.16 16.45
CA LEU A 123 -13.23 6.70 17.77
C LEU A 123 -12.10 5.90 18.42
N GLU A 124 -12.13 4.57 18.34
CA GLU A 124 -11.05 3.69 18.81
C GLU A 124 -9.70 4.06 18.15
N LEU A 125 -9.70 4.22 16.83
CA LEU A 125 -8.50 4.67 16.11
C LEU A 125 -8.05 6.07 16.56
N ALA A 126 -8.99 7.00 16.73
CA ALA A 126 -8.69 8.36 17.15
C ALA A 126 -8.11 8.43 18.58
N GLU A 127 -8.58 7.58 19.49
CA GLU A 127 -8.06 7.47 20.85
C GLU A 127 -6.65 6.87 20.86
N GLY A 128 -6.42 5.79 20.11
CA GLY A 128 -5.08 5.20 19.95
C GLY A 128 -4.08 6.22 19.37
N LEU A 129 -4.48 6.94 18.31
CA LEU A 129 -3.67 7.99 17.70
C LEU A 129 -3.39 9.15 18.67
N LEU A 130 -4.40 9.62 19.40
CA LEU A 130 -4.20 10.68 20.38
C LEU A 130 -3.24 10.23 21.49
N ALA A 131 -3.40 9.01 22.01
CA ALA A 131 -2.52 8.43 23.00
C ALA A 131 -1.08 8.31 22.48
N TYR A 132 -0.90 7.87 21.24
CA TYR A 132 0.41 7.75 20.61
C TYR A 132 1.12 9.10 20.49
N PHE A 133 0.45 10.14 19.99
CA PHE A 133 1.06 11.47 19.83
C PHE A 133 1.21 12.27 21.12
N SER A 134 0.34 12.05 22.12
CA SER A 134 0.42 12.73 23.42
C SER A 134 1.29 12.01 24.46
N GLY A 135 1.37 10.68 24.38
CA GLY A 135 2.04 9.78 25.32
C GLY A 135 3.47 9.40 24.95
N GLY A 136 4.02 9.94 23.86
CA GLY A 136 5.43 9.75 23.49
C GLY A 136 5.73 8.57 22.57
N HIS A 137 4.77 8.13 21.76
CA HIS A 137 4.93 7.07 20.75
C HIS A 137 5.26 5.70 21.38
N SER A 138 4.47 5.25 22.36
CA SER A 138 4.71 3.95 23.00
C SER A 138 4.22 2.78 22.14
N ASP A 139 4.80 1.59 22.37
CA ASP A 139 4.43 0.36 21.65
C ASP A 139 2.98 -0.04 21.92
N GLU A 140 2.46 0.20 23.13
CA GLU A 140 1.07 -0.09 23.46
C GLU A 140 0.10 0.78 22.66
N ALA A 141 0.46 2.05 22.43
CA ALA A 141 -0.33 2.95 21.61
C ALA A 141 -0.24 2.59 20.12
N ASP A 142 0.92 2.12 19.64
CA ASP A 142 1.06 1.60 18.27
C ASP A 142 0.21 0.34 18.06
N GLU A 143 0.21 -0.60 19.02
CA GLU A 143 -0.60 -1.81 18.92
C GLU A 143 -2.10 -1.50 18.89
N ALA A 144 -2.55 -0.55 19.73
CA ALA A 144 -3.95 -0.08 19.68
C ALA A 144 -4.30 0.55 18.31
N ILE A 145 -3.38 1.32 17.72
CA ILE A 145 -3.55 1.86 16.37
C ILE A 145 -3.61 0.73 15.33
N ARG A 146 -2.75 -0.28 15.45
CA ARG A 146 -2.68 -1.43 14.54
C ARG A 146 -3.99 -2.21 14.52
N GLU A 147 -4.53 -2.55 15.69
CA GLU A 147 -5.81 -3.26 15.81
C GLU A 147 -6.96 -2.43 15.23
N ALA A 148 -7.06 -1.15 15.63
CA ALA A 148 -8.12 -0.27 15.15
C ALA A 148 -8.03 -0.02 13.63
N TRP A 149 -6.81 0.11 13.10
CA TRP A 149 -6.58 0.27 11.66
C TRP A 149 -7.00 -0.96 10.87
N GLN A 150 -6.71 -2.18 11.34
CA GLN A 150 -7.14 -3.41 10.69
C GLN A 150 -8.67 -3.48 10.58
N ASN A 151 -9.39 -3.15 11.65
CA ASN A 151 -10.86 -3.10 11.66
C ASN A 151 -11.43 -2.09 10.63
N ILE A 152 -10.76 -0.96 10.47
CA ILE A 152 -11.11 0.06 9.46
C ILE A 152 -10.80 -0.43 8.05
N GLU A 153 -9.63 -1.03 7.80
CA GLU A 153 -9.27 -1.60 6.50
C GLU A 153 -10.27 -2.65 6.04
N GLU A 154 -10.71 -3.54 6.95
CA GLU A 154 -11.76 -4.51 6.68
C GLU A 154 -13.06 -3.83 6.30
N THR A 155 -13.48 -2.81 7.06
CA THR A 155 -14.71 -2.06 6.78
C THR A 155 -14.65 -1.38 5.41
N LEU A 156 -13.53 -0.73 5.07
CA LEU A 156 -13.32 -0.09 3.77
C LEU A 156 -13.31 -1.10 2.61
N ARG A 157 -12.77 -2.31 2.83
CA ARG A 157 -12.77 -3.40 1.84
C ARG A 157 -14.19 -3.85 1.52
N HIS A 158 -15.06 -3.98 2.52
CA HIS A 158 -16.47 -4.33 2.32
C HIS A 158 -17.22 -3.25 1.52
N LEU A 159 -16.83 -1.99 1.68
CA LEU A 159 -17.38 -0.85 0.92
C LEU A 159 -16.80 -0.71 -0.49
N GLY A 160 -15.94 -1.63 -0.95
CA GLY A 160 -15.40 -1.65 -2.31
C GLY A 160 -14.08 -0.89 -2.49
N ARG A 161 -13.45 -0.37 -1.43
CA ARG A 161 -12.06 0.11 -1.51
C ARG A 161 -11.10 -1.09 -1.49
N LYS A 162 -10.66 -1.51 -2.67
CA LYS A 162 -9.52 -2.43 -2.86
C LYS A 162 -8.19 -1.70 -2.87
#